data_AF-A0A2J7VZN9-F1
#
_entry.id   AF-A0A2J7VZN9-F1
#
_cell.length_a   1.000
_cell.length_b   1.000
_cell.length_c   1.000
_cell.angle_alpha   90.00
_cell.angle_beta   90.00
_cell.angle_gamma   90.00
#
_symmetry.space_group_name_H-M   'P 1'
#
loop_
_entity.id
_entity.type
_entity.pdbx_description
1 polymer ?
#
loop_
_entity_poly.entity_id
_entity_poly.type
_entity_poly.pdbx_seq_one_letter_code
_entity_poly.pdbx_strand_id
1 'polypeptide(L)' 'MTNLTIAVDEAIVRKARVRAINEGTSVSARIREFLADYAQGNDRQQVAGEAFIAAARRSKANSQGAKWSREDAHDRPYPS' A
#
# COMPACT_ATOMS: atom_id res chain seq x y z
N MET A 1 6.10 -23.85 4.59
CA MET A 1 6.76 -23.01 5.61
C MET A 1 8.26 -23.06 5.36
N THR A 2 8.94 -21.93 5.41
CA THR A 2 10.38 -21.82 5.17
C THR A 2 11.01 -21.15 6.39
N ASN A 3 12.16 -21.67 6.85
CA ASN A 3 12.89 -21.08 7.98
C ASN A 3 13.96 -20.12 7.46
N LEU A 4 14.06 -18.95 8.09
CA LEU A 4 15.06 -17.92 7.81
C LEU A 4 15.94 -17.75 9.06
N THR A 5 17.24 -17.93 8.91
CA THR A 5 18.24 -17.66 9.95
C THR A 5 19.00 -16.39 9.57
N ILE A 6 19.04 -15.42 10.47
CA ILE A 6 19.77 -14.16 10.29
C ILE A 6 20.63 -13.89 11.52
N ALA A 7 21.83 -13.34 11.30
CA ALA A 7 22.68 -12.84 12.38
C ALA A 7 22.26 -11.40 12.71
N VAL A 8 21.92 -11.15 13.97
CA VAL A 8 21.51 -9.84 14.48
C VAL A 8 22.17 -9.63 15.84
N ASP A 9 22.54 -8.39 16.13
CA ASP A 9 23.07 -8.01 17.44
C ASP A 9 22.11 -8.40 18.57
N GLU A 10 22.63 -9.07 19.59
CA GLU A 10 21.86 -9.58 20.72
C GLU A 10 21.12 -8.46 21.48
N ALA A 11 21.74 -7.27 21.62
CA ALA A 11 21.13 -6.14 22.29
C ALA A 11 19.88 -5.64 21.53
N ILE A 12 19.89 -5.72 20.20
CA ILE A 12 18.72 -5.40 19.37
C ILE A 12 17.62 -6.44 19.59
N VAL A 13 17.95 -7.73 19.55
CA VAL A 13 16.99 -8.82 19.76
C VAL A 13 16.33 -8.71 21.14
N ARG A 14 17.10 -8.40 22.18
CA ARG A 14 16.58 -8.23 23.54
C ARG A 14 15.58 -7.09 23.63
N LYS A 15 15.89 -5.91 23.06
CA LYS A 15 14.97 -4.76 23.03
C LYS A 15 13.70 -5.06 22.24
N ALA A 16 13.85 -5.72 21.07
CA ALA A 16 12.72 -6.11 20.24
C ALA A 16 11.78 -7.08 20.96
N ARG A 17 12.32 -8.03 21.75
CA ARG A 17 11.52 -8.96 22.56
C ARG A 17 10.71 -8.25 23.64
N VAL A 18 11.33 -7.34 24.39
CA VAL A 18 10.61 -6.55 25.41
C VAL A 18 9.46 -5.77 24.78
N ARG A 19 9.73 -5.11 23.65
CA ARG A 19 8.71 -4.37 22.91
C ARG A 19 7.57 -5.28 22.42
N ALA A 20 7.90 -6.42 21.82
CA ALA A 20 6.90 -7.36 21.32
C ALA A 20 5.99 -7.89 22.43
N ILE A 21 6.54 -8.16 23.61
CA ILE A 21 5.74 -8.59 24.78
C ILE A 21 4.76 -7.49 25.20
N ASN A 22 5.21 -6.23 25.26
CA ASN A 22 4.35 -5.10 25.59
C ASN A 22 3.22 -4.90 24.56
N GLU A 23 3.50 -5.22 23.29
CA GLU A 23 2.53 -5.17 22.18
C GLU A 23 1.67 -6.46 22.07
N GLY A 24 1.83 -7.45 22.98
CA GLY A 24 1.08 -8.71 22.94
C GLY A 24 1.42 -9.61 21.75
N THR A 25 2.63 -9.47 21.19
CA THR A 25 3.09 -10.17 19.98
C THR A 25 4.46 -10.82 20.19
N SER A 26 5.07 -11.34 19.12
CA SER A 26 6.42 -11.91 19.12
C SER A 26 7.30 -11.25 18.06
N VAL A 27 8.62 -11.26 18.29
CA VAL A 27 9.60 -10.77 17.30
C VAL A 27 9.44 -11.53 15.97
N SER A 28 9.23 -12.84 16.00
CA SER A 28 9.02 -13.64 14.80
C SER A 28 7.73 -13.27 14.06
N ALA A 29 6.66 -12.90 14.77
CA ALA A 29 5.44 -12.40 14.13
C ALA A 29 5.69 -11.06 13.42
N ARG A 30 6.40 -10.13 14.07
CA ARG A 30 6.74 -8.83 13.48
C ARG A 30 7.68 -8.95 12.28
N ILE A 31 8.66 -9.87 12.32
CA ILE A 31 9.52 -10.15 11.17
C ILE A 31 8.72 -10.72 10.00
N ARG A 32 7.77 -11.64 10.25
CA ARG A 32 6.90 -12.17 9.20
C ARG A 32 6.06 -11.09 8.54
N GLU A 33 5.46 -10.22 9.35
CA GLU A 33 4.65 -9.10 8.85
C GLU A 33 5.50 -8.13 8.03
N PHE A 34 6.68 -7.75 8.54
CA PHE A 34 7.64 -6.92 7.82
C PHE A 34 8.05 -7.55 6.47
N LEU A 35 8.38 -8.85 6.44
CA LEU A 35 8.77 -9.52 5.21
C LEU A 35 7.60 -9.64 4.21
N ALA A 36 6.37 -9.80 4.69
CA ALA A 36 5.18 -9.80 3.85
C ALA A 36 4.97 -8.41 3.21
N ASP A 37 5.04 -7.34 4.01
CA ASP A 37 4.95 -5.96 3.52
C ASP A 37 6.10 -5.62 2.56
N TYR A 38 7.32 -6.04 2.88
CA TYR A 38 8.49 -5.84 2.04
C TYR A 38 8.34 -6.56 0.69
N ALA A 39 7.84 -7.80 0.69
CA ALA A 39 7.56 -8.54 -0.54
C ALA A 39 6.45 -7.89 -1.37
N GLN A 40 5.46 -7.27 -0.72
CA GLN A 40 4.41 -6.47 -1.37
C GLN A 40 4.88 -5.10 -1.88
N GLY A 41 6.13 -4.71 -1.63
CA GLY A 41 6.67 -3.37 -1.93
C GLY A 41 6.54 -2.89 -3.38
N ASN A 42 6.24 -3.80 -4.32
CA ASN A 42 5.92 -3.48 -5.71
C ASN A 42 4.43 -3.61 -6.06
N ASP A 43 3.64 -4.34 -5.27
CA ASP A 43 2.22 -4.58 -5.55
C ASP A 43 1.38 -3.34 -5.30
N ARG A 44 1.61 -2.52 -4.26
CA ARG A 44 0.72 -1.36 -4.03
C ARG A 44 0.77 -0.33 -5.17
N GLN A 45 1.97 -0.05 -5.68
CA GLN A 45 2.15 0.88 -6.80
C GLN A 45 1.62 0.27 -8.11
N GLN A 46 1.87 -1.02 -8.33
CA GLN A 46 1.40 -1.75 -9.50
C GLN A 46 -0.13 -1.91 -9.50
N VAL A 47 -0.73 -2.31 -8.38
CA VAL A 47 -2.18 -2.43 -8.17
C VAL A 47 -2.85 -1.08 -8.32
N ALA A 48 -2.28 0.01 -7.79
CA ALA A 48 -2.80 1.36 -8.02
C ALA A 48 -2.75 1.74 -9.51
N GLY A 49 -1.66 1.41 -10.20
CA GLY A 49 -1.51 1.61 -11.64
C GLY A 49 -2.54 0.79 -12.44
N GLU A 50 -2.71 -0.49 -12.13
CA GLU A 50 -3.69 -1.37 -12.77
C GLU A 50 -5.12 -0.89 -12.51
N ALA A 51 -5.43 -0.47 -11.28
CA ALA A 51 -6.73 0.12 -10.94
C ALA A 51 -7.01 1.41 -11.72
N PHE A 52 -6.00 2.27 -11.88
CA PHE A 52 -6.09 3.48 -12.70
C PHE A 52 -6.35 3.16 -14.17
N ILE A 53 -5.56 2.25 -14.78
CA ILE A 53 -5.74 1.83 -16.18
C ILE A 53 -7.12 1.20 -16.39
N ALA A 54 -7.58 0.37 -15.45
CA ALA A 54 -8.90 -0.25 -15.53
C ALA A 54 -10.02 0.80 -15.42
N ALA A 55 -9.87 1.82 -14.57
CA ALA A 55 -10.82 2.94 -14.49
C ALA A 55 -10.84 3.77 -15.78
N ALA A 56 -9.66 4.09 -16.33
CA ALA A 56 -9.54 4.81 -17.60
C ALA A 56 -10.21 4.06 -18.76
N ARG A 57 -10.02 2.74 -18.86
CA ARG A 57 -10.67 1.91 -19.91
C ARG A 57 -12.19 1.85 -19.78
N ARG A 58 -12.73 1.86 -18.56
CA ARG A 58 -14.20 1.88 -18.32
C ARG A 58 -14.80 3.28 -18.52
N SER A 59 -13.99 4.32 -18.39
CA SER A 59 -14.44 5.69 -18.52
C SER A 59 -14.80 6.00 -19.97
N LYS A 60 -16.01 6.53 -20.17
CA LYS A 60 -16.39 7.23 -21.42
C LYS A 60 -16.14 8.74 -21.32
N ALA A 61 -15.52 9.20 -20.23
CA ALA A 61 -15.28 10.63 -20.02
C ALA A 61 -14.37 11.15 -21.14
N ASN A 62 -14.78 12.29 -21.70
CA ASN A 62 -14.06 13.00 -22.75
C ASN A 62 -13.83 12.23 -24.07
N SER A 63 -14.66 11.24 -24.39
CA SER A 63 -14.57 10.47 -25.65
C SER A 63 -14.72 11.31 -26.93
N GLN A 64 -15.17 12.57 -26.81
CA GLN A 64 -15.41 13.51 -27.90
C GLN A 64 -14.50 14.75 -27.86
N GLY A 65 -13.44 14.76 -27.04
CA GLY A 65 -12.43 15.83 -27.04
C GLY A 65 -12.89 17.18 -26.47
N ALA A 66 -13.85 17.18 -25.55
CA ALA A 66 -14.21 18.34 -24.76
C ALA A 66 -13.00 18.95 -24.05
N LYS A 67 -12.85 20.27 -24.20
CA LYS A 67 -11.92 21.09 -23.41
C LYS A 67 -12.73 21.78 -22.32
N TRP A 68 -12.23 21.71 -21.10
CA TRP A 68 -12.83 22.39 -19.95
C TRP A 68 -11.85 23.44 -19.44
N SER A 69 -12.37 24.62 -19.14
CA SER A 69 -11.70 25.61 -18.32
C SER A 69 -11.81 25.22 -16.84
N ARG A 70 -11.05 25.90 -15.98
CA ARG A 70 -11.11 25.66 -14.54
C ARG A 70 -12.49 26.03 -13.99
N GLU A 71 -13.06 27.10 -14.52
CA GLU A 71 -14.36 27.64 -14.17
C GLU A 71 -15.49 26.64 -14.50
N ASP A 72 -15.42 25.97 -15.66
CA ASP A 72 -16.39 24.94 -16.08
C ASP A 72 -16.47 23.73 -15.13
N ALA A 73 -15.41 23.47 -14.36
CA ALA A 73 -15.36 22.38 -13.39
C ALA A 73 -16.07 22.73 -12.07
N HIS A 74 -16.17 24.03 -11.74
CA HIS A 74 -16.82 24.50 -10.52
C HIS A 74 -18.34 24.60 -10.64
N ASP A 75 -18.86 24.78 -11.85
CA ASP A 75 -20.30 25.01 -12.10
C ASP A 75 -21.13 23.75 -12.27
N ARG A 76 -20.57 22.55 -12.08
CA ARG A 76 -21.36 21.30 -12.17
C ARG A 76 -21.97 20.94 -10.82
N PRO A 77 -23.32 20.97 -10.67
CA PRO A 77 -23.94 20.36 -9.51
C PRO A 77 -23.63 18.86 -9.51
N TYR A 78 -23.24 18.32 -8.36
CA TYR A 78 -23.08 16.89 -8.18
C TYR A 78 -24.42 16.21 -8.49
N PRO A 79 -24.48 15.21 -9.38
CA PRO A 79 -25.70 14.45 -9.56
C PRO A 79 -25.97 13.71 -8.25
N SER A 80 -27.14 13.97 -7.66
CA SER A 80 -27.69 13.23 -6.52
C SER A 80 -27.94 11.76 -6.86
#